data_AF-A0A6C0UYA2-F1
#
_entry.id   AF-A0A6C0UYA2-F1
#
_cell.length_a   1.000
_cell.length_b   1.000
_cell.length_c   1.000
_cell.angle_alpha   90.00
_cell.angle_beta   90.00
_cell.angle_gamma   90.00
#
_symmetry.space_group_name_H-M   'P 1'
#
loop_
_entity.id
_entity.type
_entity.pdbx_description
1 polymer ?
#
loop_
_entity_poly.entity_id
_entity_poly.type
_entity_poly.pdbx_seq_one_letter_code
_entity_poly.pdbx_strand_id
1 'polypeptide(L)'
;MDYRVRIPDGHHSNRSSITWALVDDGISAVRLKSDDDVIVRTGGSHTPVLAYQLDDAWSTTLTLEADIDVRLKQTTTTTIGNRTQTDVTYRTETITVADSLDVEVYNLHASAYDAAYPNGDTGVAIFQSRPWQGYTLTEDGDSRVRGVWRFYTARDPRWDRLTQATATDETEIHSEALPVYVHAYPSRIGPRAEPIRDGPTILDSWGRERPSPQTTIPDTVAVEVVDRTYTPTYGLAVRTDNLDRDALRVSGIVRGVDATPITSTVSSGPDRELRGSRLTAEVVSQTNEQATVHIELRDTATGSPIDLTADERHVSLNGESGGGYIAIADQRVRTNESGVAVVTVDQPGVYTVRYHPGTWLVATPAYVSDTATVRWHPLGTLDGWIGLLIEVGWQFIPFVVVFYAGRQVLRFFGPRDASERYP
;
A
#
# COMPACT_ATOMS: atom_id res chain seq x y z
N MET A 1 23.19 -27.40 -14.50
CA MET A 1 24.61 -27.34 -14.90
C MET A 1 24.83 -28.33 -16.03
N ASP A 2 25.37 -27.87 -17.15
CA ASP A 2 25.71 -28.74 -18.29
C ASP A 2 27.18 -28.48 -18.68
N TYR A 3 27.88 -29.54 -19.10
CA TYR A 3 29.26 -29.45 -19.54
C TYR A 3 29.54 -30.45 -20.67
N ARG A 4 30.62 -30.22 -21.40
CA ARG A 4 31.12 -31.11 -22.45
C ARG A 4 32.62 -31.27 -22.30
N VAL A 5 33.11 -32.51 -22.37
CA VAL A 5 34.55 -32.80 -22.30
C VAL A 5 35.14 -32.83 -23.70
N ARG A 6 36.11 -31.95 -23.96
CA ARG A 6 36.93 -32.01 -25.17
C ARG A 6 38.13 -32.92 -24.92
N ILE A 7 38.19 -34.05 -25.62
CA ILE A 7 39.32 -34.97 -25.55
C ILE A 7 40.53 -34.35 -26.27
N PRO A 8 41.75 -34.39 -25.69
CA PRO A 8 42.95 -33.87 -26.34
C PRO A 8 43.24 -34.57 -27.67
N ASP A 9 43.80 -33.81 -28.62
CA ASP A 9 44.23 -34.38 -29.90
C ASP A 9 45.32 -35.44 -29.69
N GLY A 10 45.22 -36.53 -30.45
CA GLY A 10 46.28 -37.52 -30.52
C GLY A 10 47.51 -36.99 -31.24
N HIS A 11 48.66 -37.61 -31.01
CA HIS A 11 49.89 -37.29 -31.73
C HIS A 11 50.39 -38.55 -32.44
N HIS A 12 50.72 -38.47 -33.72
CA HIS A 12 51.26 -39.59 -34.49
C HIS A 12 52.56 -39.18 -35.18
N SER A 13 53.59 -40.00 -35.01
CA SER A 13 54.87 -39.90 -35.71
C SER A 13 55.35 -41.29 -36.14
N ASN A 14 56.41 -41.36 -36.95
CA ASN A 14 56.98 -42.63 -37.40
C ASN A 14 57.49 -43.54 -36.26
N ARG A 15 57.72 -42.98 -35.05
CA ARG A 15 58.28 -43.72 -33.91
C ARG A 15 57.37 -43.77 -32.69
N SER A 16 56.35 -42.93 -32.62
CA SER A 16 55.43 -42.87 -31.48
C SER A 16 54.02 -42.44 -31.88
N SER A 17 53.01 -43.02 -31.23
CA SER A 17 51.63 -42.55 -31.29
C SER A 17 51.04 -42.41 -29.89
N ILE A 18 50.32 -41.32 -29.65
CA ILE A 18 49.57 -41.06 -28.41
C ILE A 18 48.10 -40.95 -28.79
N THR A 19 47.26 -41.74 -28.15
CA THR A 19 45.80 -41.66 -28.28
C THR A 19 45.15 -41.46 -26.91
N TRP A 20 44.08 -40.66 -26.89
CA TRP A 20 43.32 -40.37 -25.68
C TRP A 20 41.92 -40.96 -25.79
N ALA A 21 41.39 -41.45 -24.67
CA ALA A 21 40.00 -41.88 -24.57
C ALA A 21 39.42 -41.39 -23.24
N LEU A 22 38.19 -40.88 -23.28
CA LEU A 22 37.43 -40.58 -22.08
C LEU A 22 37.03 -41.89 -21.41
N VAL A 23 37.34 -42.01 -20.11
CA VAL A 23 37.04 -43.20 -19.30
C VAL A 23 35.81 -42.95 -18.44
N ASP A 24 35.78 -41.79 -17.80
CA ASP A 24 34.76 -41.40 -16.84
C ASP A 24 34.76 -39.88 -16.72
N ASP A 25 33.59 -39.30 -16.51
CA ASP A 25 33.42 -37.89 -16.19
C ASP A 25 32.19 -37.70 -15.31
N GLY A 26 32.25 -36.71 -14.44
CA GLY A 26 31.13 -36.40 -13.58
C GLY A 26 31.32 -35.13 -12.79
N ILE A 27 30.22 -34.51 -12.39
CA ILE A 27 30.23 -33.53 -11.32
C ILE A 27 30.50 -34.31 -10.04
N SER A 28 31.50 -33.93 -9.26
CA SER A 28 31.84 -34.63 -8.01
C SER A 28 31.34 -33.89 -6.77
N ALA A 29 31.27 -32.57 -6.83
CA ALA A 29 30.74 -31.72 -5.76
C ALA A 29 30.03 -30.49 -6.31
N VAL A 30 28.99 -30.06 -5.60
CA VAL A 30 28.35 -28.76 -5.82
C VAL A 30 28.34 -27.99 -4.49
N ARG A 31 28.71 -26.71 -4.53
CA ARG A 31 28.74 -25.80 -3.39
C ARG A 31 27.92 -24.56 -3.69
N LEU A 32 27.12 -24.12 -2.73
CA LEU A 32 26.54 -22.78 -2.72
C LEU A 32 27.29 -21.96 -1.68
N LYS A 33 27.72 -20.77 -2.08
CA LYS A 33 28.40 -19.80 -1.21
C LYS A 33 27.57 -18.54 -1.05
N SER A 34 27.61 -17.97 0.15
CA SER A 34 27.20 -16.59 0.41
C SER A 34 28.48 -15.78 0.55
N ASP A 35 28.71 -14.88 -0.39
CA ASP A 35 29.99 -14.21 -0.57
C ASP A 35 31.13 -15.26 -0.66
N ASP A 36 32.04 -15.31 0.32
CA ASP A 36 33.14 -16.27 0.33
C ASP A 36 32.85 -17.56 1.13
N ASP A 37 31.77 -17.58 1.92
CA ASP A 37 31.46 -18.68 2.84
C ASP A 37 30.59 -19.76 2.19
N VAL A 38 31.02 -21.02 2.27
CA VAL A 38 30.24 -22.17 1.79
C VAL A 38 29.09 -22.45 2.75
N ILE A 39 27.87 -22.17 2.32
CA ILE A 39 26.64 -22.37 3.10
C ILE A 39 25.98 -23.73 2.86
N VAL A 40 26.16 -24.31 1.66
CA VAL A 40 25.65 -25.65 1.33
C VAL A 40 26.67 -26.41 0.52
N ARG A 41 26.82 -27.70 0.81
CA ARG A 41 27.59 -28.64 0.00
C ARG A 41 26.77 -29.90 -0.25
N THR A 42 26.75 -30.37 -1.49
CA THR A 42 26.12 -31.63 -1.89
C THR A 42 27.01 -32.41 -2.86
N GLY A 43 26.64 -33.67 -3.10
CA GLY A 43 27.28 -34.50 -4.11
C GLY A 43 26.97 -34.04 -5.54
N GLY A 44 27.62 -34.68 -6.50
CA GLY A 44 27.45 -34.41 -7.92
C GLY A 44 26.03 -34.54 -8.44
N SER A 45 25.52 -33.50 -9.09
CA SER A 45 24.27 -33.54 -9.86
C SER A 45 24.23 -32.44 -10.90
N HIS A 46 23.64 -32.73 -12.06
CA HIS A 46 23.37 -31.72 -13.09
C HIS A 46 22.24 -30.76 -12.70
N THR A 47 21.35 -31.20 -11.80
CA THR A 47 20.19 -30.44 -11.30
C THR A 47 20.15 -30.50 -9.78
N PRO A 48 21.11 -29.88 -9.08
CA PRO A 48 21.16 -29.89 -7.63
C PRO A 48 19.98 -29.09 -7.06
N VAL A 49 19.34 -29.62 -6.04
CA VAL A 49 18.38 -28.88 -5.20
C VAL A 49 19.08 -28.57 -3.88
N LEU A 50 19.28 -27.29 -3.60
CA LEU A 50 20.07 -26.81 -2.49
C LEU A 50 19.13 -26.11 -1.51
N ALA A 51 18.91 -26.72 -0.35
CA ALA A 51 18.22 -26.06 0.76
C ALA A 51 19.24 -25.19 1.51
N TYR A 52 18.98 -23.89 1.60
CA TYR A 52 19.85 -22.93 2.26
C TYR A 52 19.03 -21.94 3.08
N GLN A 53 19.71 -21.29 4.01
CA GLN A 53 19.20 -20.15 4.75
C GLN A 53 20.27 -19.07 4.72
N LEU A 54 19.86 -17.83 4.52
CA LEU A 54 20.74 -16.68 4.57
C LEU A 54 20.52 -15.98 5.91
N ASP A 55 21.61 -15.53 6.52
CA ASP A 55 21.55 -14.67 7.70
C ASP A 55 20.97 -13.29 7.34
N ASP A 56 20.66 -12.47 8.36
CA ASP A 56 20.01 -11.14 8.22
C ASP A 56 20.88 -10.06 7.53
N ALA A 57 21.88 -10.45 6.73
CA ALA A 57 22.57 -9.53 5.83
C ALA A 57 21.57 -8.95 4.83
N TRP A 58 21.58 -7.63 4.62
CA TRP A 58 20.62 -6.97 3.71
C TRP A 58 20.80 -7.40 2.25
N SER A 59 22.02 -7.73 1.87
CA SER A 59 22.41 -8.19 0.54
C SER A 59 23.61 -9.13 0.64
N THR A 60 23.74 -10.06 -0.28
CA THR A 60 24.89 -10.97 -0.39
C THR A 60 25.05 -11.44 -1.82
N THR A 61 26.22 -11.96 -2.17
CA THR A 61 26.48 -12.58 -3.47
C THR A 61 26.31 -14.09 -3.35
N LEU A 62 25.31 -14.67 -4.01
CA LEU A 62 25.20 -16.12 -4.08
C LEU A 62 26.08 -16.65 -5.21
N THR A 63 27.04 -17.51 -4.87
CA THR A 63 27.91 -18.16 -5.86
C THR A 63 27.66 -19.66 -5.87
N LEU A 64 27.26 -20.19 -7.02
CA LEU A 64 27.13 -21.63 -7.25
C LEU A 64 28.42 -22.15 -7.89
N GLU A 65 29.15 -22.99 -7.17
CA GLU A 65 30.35 -23.67 -7.66
C GLU A 65 30.09 -25.16 -7.90
N ALA A 66 30.72 -25.73 -8.93
CA ALA A 66 30.77 -27.17 -9.12
C ALA A 66 32.16 -27.65 -9.55
N ASP A 67 32.57 -28.77 -8.97
CA ASP A 67 33.78 -29.48 -9.38
C ASP A 67 33.40 -30.57 -10.39
N ILE A 68 34.04 -30.53 -11.55
CA ILE A 68 33.89 -31.51 -12.61
C ILE A 68 35.18 -32.31 -12.69
N ASP A 69 35.09 -33.61 -12.44
CA ASP A 69 36.19 -34.55 -12.53
C ASP A 69 36.12 -35.28 -13.88
N VAL A 70 37.25 -35.32 -14.59
CA VAL A 70 37.39 -35.99 -15.88
C VAL A 70 38.56 -36.94 -15.82
N ARG A 71 38.32 -38.21 -16.17
CA ARG A 71 39.35 -39.25 -16.25
C ARG A 71 39.60 -39.64 -17.70
N LEU A 72 40.83 -39.40 -18.16
CA LEU A 72 41.30 -39.76 -19.49
C LEU A 72 42.28 -40.94 -19.42
N LYS A 73 42.16 -41.86 -20.38
CA LYS A 73 43.15 -42.90 -20.65
C LYS A 73 44.08 -42.43 -21.77
N GLN A 74 45.35 -42.28 -21.44
CA GLN A 74 46.43 -42.05 -22.39
C GLN A 74 47.03 -43.39 -22.80
N THR A 75 47.07 -43.70 -24.10
CA THR A 75 47.79 -44.85 -24.63
C THR A 75 48.95 -44.35 -25.49
N THR A 76 50.18 -44.61 -25.06
CA THR A 76 51.40 -44.25 -25.79
C THR A 76 51.98 -45.52 -26.40
N THR A 77 52.10 -45.55 -27.70
CA THR A 77 52.75 -46.65 -28.43
C THR A 77 54.05 -46.15 -29.04
N THR A 78 55.17 -46.79 -28.71
CA THR A 78 56.50 -46.42 -29.20
C THR A 78 57.13 -47.60 -29.94
N THR A 79 57.70 -47.34 -31.12
CA THR A 79 58.42 -48.35 -31.90
C THR A 79 59.92 -48.25 -31.60
N ILE A 80 60.49 -49.33 -31.07
CA ILE A 80 61.92 -49.45 -30.74
C ILE A 80 62.49 -50.64 -31.54
N GLY A 81 63.17 -50.33 -32.65
CA GLY A 81 63.62 -51.34 -33.61
C GLY A 81 62.43 -52.04 -34.29
N ASN A 82 62.37 -53.37 -34.21
CA ASN A 82 61.25 -54.17 -34.74
C ASN A 82 60.16 -54.46 -33.69
N ARG A 83 60.22 -53.84 -32.50
CA ARG A 83 59.27 -54.07 -31.41
C ARG A 83 58.42 -52.85 -31.15
N THR A 84 57.14 -53.08 -30.87
CA THR A 84 56.18 -52.09 -30.42
C THR A 84 55.99 -52.22 -28.93
N GLN A 85 56.14 -51.12 -28.19
CA GLN A 85 55.85 -51.03 -26.76
C GLN A 85 54.64 -50.13 -26.55
N THR A 86 53.67 -50.59 -25.77
CA THR A 86 52.47 -49.82 -25.42
C THR A 86 52.46 -49.55 -23.92
N ASP A 87 52.34 -48.28 -23.56
CA ASP A 87 52.17 -47.80 -22.19
C ASP A 87 50.78 -47.19 -22.03
N VAL A 88 50.12 -47.49 -20.90
CA VAL A 88 48.77 -46.98 -20.60
C VAL A 88 48.84 -46.25 -19.27
N THR A 89 48.54 -44.96 -19.30
CA THR A 89 48.47 -44.10 -18.12
C THR A 89 47.06 -43.51 -18.01
N TYR A 90 46.55 -43.38 -16.78
CA TYR A 90 45.31 -42.65 -16.51
C TYR A 90 45.65 -41.27 -15.98
N ARG A 91 44.97 -40.25 -16.50
CA ARG A 91 45.06 -38.88 -16.00
C ARG A 91 43.70 -38.45 -15.51
N THR A 92 43.68 -37.79 -14.36
CA THR A 92 42.48 -37.16 -13.81
C THR A 92 42.72 -35.67 -13.79
N GLU A 93 41.76 -34.91 -14.31
CA GLU A 93 41.72 -33.46 -14.18
C GLU A 93 40.43 -33.06 -13.46
N THR A 94 40.53 -32.03 -12.64
CA THR A 94 39.40 -31.43 -11.92
C THR A 94 39.34 -29.97 -12.32
N ILE A 95 38.17 -29.52 -12.75
CA ILE A 95 37.90 -28.11 -13.03
C ILE A 95 36.76 -27.63 -12.14
N THR A 96 36.94 -26.46 -11.52
CA THR A 96 35.88 -25.79 -10.77
C THR A 96 35.28 -24.71 -11.64
N VAL A 97 33.97 -24.79 -11.87
CA VAL A 97 33.19 -23.74 -12.55
C VAL A 97 32.32 -23.03 -11.53
N ALA A 98 32.10 -21.73 -11.73
CA ALA A 98 31.31 -20.91 -10.81
C ALA A 98 30.45 -19.91 -11.59
N ASP A 99 29.29 -19.58 -11.02
CA ASP A 99 28.44 -18.47 -11.46
C ASP A 99 27.88 -17.75 -10.22
N SER A 100 27.71 -16.44 -10.30
CA SER A 100 27.39 -15.57 -9.16
C SER A 100 26.21 -14.65 -9.43
N LEU A 101 25.38 -14.43 -8.40
CA LEU A 101 24.24 -13.53 -8.45
C LEU A 101 24.16 -12.68 -7.19
N ASP A 102 24.12 -11.36 -7.37
CA ASP A 102 23.81 -10.42 -6.29
C ASP A 102 22.33 -10.54 -5.89
N VAL A 103 22.07 -10.77 -4.61
CA VAL A 103 20.71 -10.91 -4.07
C VAL A 103 20.47 -9.99 -2.89
N GLU A 104 19.24 -9.50 -2.77
CA GLU A 104 18.74 -8.83 -1.57
C GLU A 104 18.01 -9.86 -0.71
N VAL A 105 18.41 -10.02 0.55
CA VAL A 105 17.75 -10.96 1.46
C VAL A 105 16.40 -10.37 1.85
N TYR A 106 15.34 -11.09 1.52
CA TYR A 106 13.98 -10.68 1.80
C TYR A 106 13.54 -11.16 3.20
N ASN A 107 13.80 -10.33 4.21
CA ASN A 107 13.33 -10.50 5.58
C ASN A 107 12.07 -9.65 5.79
N LEU A 108 10.96 -10.31 6.12
CA LEU A 108 9.69 -9.66 6.44
C LEU A 108 9.62 -9.37 7.96
N HIS A 109 9.76 -8.11 8.35
CA HIS A 109 9.56 -7.64 9.72
C HIS A 109 8.39 -6.65 9.84
N ALA A 110 7.27 -7.06 10.43
CA ALA A 110 6.06 -6.23 10.52
C ALA A 110 5.75 -5.82 11.96
N SER A 111 5.14 -4.64 12.13
CA SER A 111 4.57 -4.21 13.40
C SER A 111 3.06 -4.01 13.28
N ALA A 112 2.35 -4.29 14.37
CA ALA A 112 0.90 -4.15 14.44
C ALA A 112 0.50 -3.22 15.59
N TYR A 113 -0.53 -2.41 15.33
CA TYR A 113 -1.27 -1.65 16.32
C TYR A 113 -2.76 -1.93 16.16
N ASP A 114 -3.48 -1.97 17.27
CA ASP A 114 -4.92 -2.08 17.27
C ASP A 114 -5.57 -1.09 18.25
N ALA A 115 -6.84 -0.79 18.00
CA ALA A 115 -7.67 0.07 18.84
C ALA A 115 -9.13 -0.42 18.80
N ALA A 116 -9.74 -0.57 19.97
CA ALA A 116 -11.15 -0.93 20.09
C ALA A 116 -12.02 0.31 19.91
N TYR A 117 -12.97 0.27 18.98
CA TYR A 117 -13.95 1.33 18.83
C TYR A 117 -15.09 1.17 19.87
N PRO A 118 -15.72 2.28 20.31
CA PRO A 118 -16.84 2.23 21.25
C PRO A 118 -18.06 1.41 20.80
N ASN A 119 -18.21 1.13 19.51
CA ASN A 119 -19.30 0.30 18.97
C ASN A 119 -18.97 -1.21 18.95
N GLY A 120 -17.79 -1.61 19.42
CA GLY A 120 -17.39 -3.01 19.57
C GLY A 120 -16.53 -3.57 18.45
N ASP A 121 -16.36 -2.86 17.33
CA ASP A 121 -15.44 -3.26 16.27
C ASP A 121 -13.99 -2.80 16.56
N THR A 122 -13.02 -3.31 15.81
CA THR A 122 -11.60 -3.08 16.06
C THR A 122 -10.92 -2.46 14.84
N GLY A 123 -10.13 -1.41 15.07
CA GLY A 123 -9.16 -0.91 14.11
C GLY A 123 -7.85 -1.68 14.22
N VAL A 124 -7.27 -2.08 13.09
CA VAL A 124 -5.97 -2.76 13.03
C VAL A 124 -5.13 -2.07 11.98
N ALA A 125 -3.88 -1.75 12.31
CA ALA A 125 -2.91 -1.19 11.38
C ALA A 125 -1.62 -1.99 11.41
N ILE A 126 -1.18 -2.40 10.22
CA ILE A 126 0.06 -3.13 10.01
C ILE A 126 1.04 -2.25 9.27
N PHE A 127 2.29 -2.22 9.72
CA PHE A 127 3.39 -1.50 9.09
C PHE A 127 4.50 -2.47 8.69
N GLN A 128 4.91 -2.39 7.43
CA GLN A 128 5.97 -3.16 6.80
C GLN A 128 6.52 -2.38 5.60
N SER A 129 7.79 -2.00 5.62
CA SER A 129 8.43 -1.23 4.55
C SER A 129 8.80 -2.05 3.30
N ARG A 130 8.99 -3.37 3.42
CA ARG A 130 9.28 -4.26 2.28
C ARG A 130 8.00 -4.62 1.51
N PRO A 131 8.07 -4.91 0.20
CA PRO A 131 6.93 -5.41 -0.57
C PRO A 131 6.30 -6.62 0.09
N TRP A 132 4.98 -6.65 0.27
CA TRP A 132 4.28 -7.75 0.95
C TRP A 132 2.92 -7.96 0.28
N GLN A 133 2.40 -9.19 0.33
CA GLN A 133 1.12 -9.51 -0.27
C GLN A 133 -0.03 -8.92 0.53
N GLY A 134 0.08 -8.92 1.87
CA GLY A 134 -1.00 -8.52 2.76
C GLY A 134 -0.95 -9.27 4.09
N TYR A 135 -2.08 -9.36 4.78
CA TYR A 135 -2.20 -10.06 6.06
C TYR A 135 -3.58 -10.72 6.25
N THR A 136 -3.62 -11.75 7.08
CA THR A 136 -4.83 -12.43 7.55
C THR A 136 -5.18 -11.96 8.95
N LEU A 137 -6.47 -11.75 9.22
CA LEU A 137 -6.99 -11.28 10.51
C LEU A 137 -7.50 -12.42 11.41
N THR A 138 -7.68 -13.62 10.84
CA THR A 138 -8.29 -14.79 11.49
C THR A 138 -7.50 -16.05 11.16
N GLU A 139 -7.53 -17.06 12.04
CA GLU A 139 -6.83 -18.35 11.87
C GLU A 139 -7.21 -19.06 10.57
N ASP A 140 -8.50 -19.11 10.25
CA ASP A 140 -9.02 -19.76 9.03
C ASP A 140 -8.66 -19.01 7.73
N GLY A 141 -8.12 -17.78 7.82
CA GLY A 141 -7.73 -16.97 6.66
C GLY A 141 -8.89 -16.41 5.83
N ASP A 142 -10.13 -16.53 6.32
CA ASP A 142 -11.34 -16.03 5.67
C ASP A 142 -11.39 -14.50 5.62
N SER A 143 -10.92 -13.83 6.68
CA SER A 143 -10.78 -12.38 6.74
C SER A 143 -9.34 -11.97 6.46
N ARG A 144 -9.11 -11.28 5.34
CA ARG A 144 -7.75 -10.87 4.95
C ARG A 144 -7.72 -9.62 4.12
N VAL A 145 -6.58 -8.96 4.17
CA VAL A 145 -6.34 -7.69 3.48
C VAL A 145 -5.10 -7.84 2.63
N ARG A 146 -5.24 -7.56 1.34
CA ARG A 146 -4.16 -7.61 0.36
C ARG A 146 -3.67 -6.20 0.07
N GLY A 147 -2.35 -6.02 0.04
CA GLY A 147 -1.72 -4.81 -0.48
C GLY A 147 -1.85 -4.70 -2.00
N VAL A 148 -1.06 -3.80 -2.59
CA VAL A 148 -1.05 -3.53 -4.04
C VAL A 148 -0.39 -4.64 -4.88
N TRP A 149 0.42 -5.51 -4.27
CA TRP A 149 1.23 -6.47 -5.01
C TRP A 149 0.41 -7.65 -5.53
N ARG A 150 0.58 -7.96 -6.82
CA ARG A 150 0.00 -9.11 -7.52
C ARG A 150 1.11 -9.86 -8.25
N PHE A 151 0.78 -11.05 -8.74
CA PHE A 151 1.77 -11.95 -9.35
C PHE A 151 1.37 -12.32 -10.76
N TYR A 152 2.37 -12.51 -11.62
CA TYR A 152 2.21 -13.14 -12.93
C TYR A 152 3.34 -14.12 -13.16
N THR A 153 3.15 -15.06 -14.08
CA THR A 153 4.19 -16.00 -14.48
C THR A 153 4.63 -15.66 -15.89
N ALA A 154 5.93 -15.47 -16.08
CA ALA A 154 6.52 -15.21 -17.39
C ALA A 154 7.93 -15.79 -17.46
N ARG A 155 8.40 -16.02 -18.68
CA ARG A 155 9.83 -16.32 -18.91
C ARG A 155 10.67 -15.14 -18.45
N ASP A 156 11.86 -15.43 -17.93
CA ASP A 156 12.87 -14.40 -17.65
C ASP A 156 13.80 -14.31 -18.87
N PRO A 157 13.82 -13.19 -19.62
CA PRO A 157 14.64 -13.05 -20.83
C PRO A 157 16.14 -13.21 -20.58
N ARG A 158 16.61 -13.12 -19.33
CA ARG A 158 18.01 -13.42 -19.00
C ARG A 158 18.39 -14.86 -19.30
N TRP A 159 17.42 -15.77 -19.33
CA TRP A 159 17.64 -17.16 -19.75
C TRP A 159 17.62 -17.36 -21.26
N ASP A 160 17.38 -16.33 -22.08
CA ASP A 160 17.43 -16.47 -23.54
C ASP A 160 18.87 -16.73 -24.05
N ARG A 161 19.87 -16.49 -23.19
CA ARG A 161 21.29 -16.64 -23.49
C ARG A 161 22.04 -17.32 -22.33
N LEU A 162 23.04 -18.13 -22.66
CA LEU A 162 23.90 -18.81 -21.72
C LEU A 162 25.36 -18.45 -22.00
N THR A 163 26.17 -18.38 -20.95
CA THR A 163 27.62 -18.26 -21.09
C THR A 163 28.23 -19.65 -21.29
N GLN A 164 28.86 -19.85 -22.44
CA GLN A 164 29.71 -21.00 -22.71
C GLN A 164 31.17 -20.62 -22.44
N ALA A 165 31.75 -21.21 -21.40
CA ALA A 165 33.14 -21.02 -21.03
C ALA A 165 34.01 -22.21 -21.46
N THR A 166 35.23 -21.91 -21.88
CA THR A 166 36.33 -22.86 -22.11
C THR A 166 37.55 -22.42 -21.30
N ALA A 167 38.66 -23.15 -21.38
CA ALA A 167 39.87 -22.78 -20.64
C ALA A 167 40.47 -21.41 -21.05
N THR A 168 40.15 -20.91 -22.26
CA THR A 168 40.74 -19.68 -22.81
C THR A 168 39.73 -18.62 -23.20
N ASP A 169 38.48 -19.01 -23.45
CA ASP A 169 37.48 -18.15 -24.07
C ASP A 169 36.11 -18.34 -23.43
N GLU A 170 35.35 -17.25 -23.37
CA GLU A 170 33.93 -17.23 -23.02
C GLU A 170 33.13 -16.68 -24.19
N THR A 171 32.01 -17.32 -24.49
CA THR A 171 31.11 -16.90 -25.58
C THR A 171 29.67 -17.02 -25.13
N GLU A 172 28.82 -16.10 -25.60
CA GLU A 172 27.39 -16.12 -25.32
C GLU A 172 26.66 -16.92 -26.40
N ILE A 173 25.87 -17.91 -26.00
CA ILE A 173 25.10 -18.78 -26.89
C ILE A 173 23.59 -18.66 -26.61
N HIS A 174 22.75 -18.98 -27.59
CA HIS A 174 21.31 -19.02 -27.38
C HIS A 174 20.92 -20.21 -26.48
N SER A 175 20.03 -19.97 -25.52
CA SER A 175 19.50 -21.01 -24.65
C SER A 175 18.29 -21.70 -25.28
N GLU A 176 18.29 -23.03 -25.27
CA GLU A 176 17.08 -23.83 -25.55
C GLU A 176 16.19 -24.01 -24.30
N ALA A 177 16.72 -23.70 -23.12
CA ALA A 177 16.00 -23.78 -21.86
C ALA A 177 15.39 -22.41 -21.51
N LEU A 178 14.07 -22.33 -21.55
CA LEU A 178 13.30 -21.10 -21.29
C LEU A 178 12.42 -21.26 -20.05
N PRO A 179 13.00 -21.30 -18.83
CA PRO A 179 12.25 -21.44 -17.59
C PRO A 179 11.31 -20.24 -17.38
N VAL A 180 10.19 -20.52 -16.70
CA VAL A 180 9.20 -19.52 -16.28
C VAL A 180 9.31 -19.25 -14.79
N TYR A 181 9.22 -17.98 -14.42
CA TYR A 181 9.30 -17.53 -13.04
C TYR A 181 8.07 -16.73 -12.65
N VAL A 182 7.81 -16.68 -11.34
CA VAL A 182 6.78 -15.80 -10.77
C VAL A 182 7.40 -14.43 -10.56
N HIS A 183 6.75 -13.41 -11.10
CA HIS A 183 7.11 -12.01 -10.95
C HIS A 183 6.04 -11.29 -10.14
N ALA A 184 6.46 -10.32 -9.32
CA ALA A 184 5.54 -9.46 -8.58
C ALA A 184 5.41 -8.11 -9.29
N TYR A 185 4.21 -7.52 -9.27
CA TYR A 185 3.96 -6.19 -9.81
C TYR A 185 2.96 -5.41 -8.93
N PRO A 186 3.09 -4.08 -8.84
CA PRO A 186 2.09 -3.23 -8.20
C PRO A 186 0.88 -3.08 -9.12
N SER A 187 -0.26 -3.59 -8.68
CA SER A 187 -1.49 -3.56 -9.46
C SER A 187 -2.22 -2.24 -9.34
N ARG A 188 -2.76 -1.76 -10.47
CA ARG A 188 -3.64 -0.58 -10.55
C ARG A 188 -4.92 -0.72 -9.74
N ILE A 189 -5.32 -1.95 -9.42
CA ILE A 189 -6.50 -2.25 -8.59
C ILE A 189 -6.39 -1.68 -7.17
N GLY A 190 -5.16 -1.52 -6.66
CA GLY A 190 -4.94 -1.07 -5.28
C GLY A 190 -5.08 -2.19 -4.23
N PRO A 191 -4.98 -1.82 -2.94
CA PRO A 191 -5.23 -2.74 -1.84
C PRO A 191 -6.70 -3.19 -1.81
N ARG A 192 -6.95 -4.40 -1.31
CA ARG A 192 -8.29 -5.00 -1.23
C ARG A 192 -8.49 -5.79 0.05
N ALA A 193 -9.69 -5.71 0.58
CA ALA A 193 -10.16 -6.56 1.66
C ALA A 193 -11.01 -7.72 1.13
N GLU A 194 -10.92 -8.85 1.81
CA GLU A 194 -11.75 -10.03 1.56
C GLU A 194 -12.32 -10.54 2.90
N PRO A 195 -13.60 -10.97 2.94
CA PRO A 195 -14.58 -10.96 1.84
C PRO A 195 -15.07 -9.54 1.48
N ILE A 196 -15.64 -9.35 0.28
CA ILE A 196 -15.96 -8.01 -0.25
C ILE A 196 -17.12 -7.33 0.49
N ARG A 197 -18.11 -8.09 0.97
CA ARG A 197 -19.34 -7.52 1.56
C ARG A 197 -19.30 -7.47 3.08
N ASP A 198 -18.77 -8.50 3.71
CA ASP A 198 -18.79 -8.69 5.17
C ASP A 198 -17.37 -8.80 5.75
N GLY A 199 -16.38 -8.30 5.01
CA GLY A 199 -14.98 -8.32 5.40
C GLY A 199 -14.50 -6.99 5.97
N PRO A 200 -13.20 -6.89 6.25
CA PRO A 200 -12.62 -5.71 6.85
C PRO A 200 -12.77 -4.50 5.90
N THR A 201 -13.01 -3.31 6.46
CA THR A 201 -13.06 -2.07 5.68
C THR A 201 -11.70 -1.40 5.71
N ILE A 202 -11.10 -1.13 4.54
CA ILE A 202 -9.83 -0.38 4.47
C ILE A 202 -10.09 1.06 4.88
N LEU A 203 -9.37 1.51 5.91
CA LEU A 203 -9.42 2.87 6.42
C LEU A 203 -8.39 3.74 5.70
N ASP A 204 -7.17 3.25 5.57
CA ASP A 204 -6.06 4.01 4.98
C ASP A 204 -4.92 3.08 4.53
N SER A 205 -4.06 3.58 3.64
CA SER A 205 -2.84 2.91 3.19
C SER A 205 -1.71 3.93 3.08
N TRP A 206 -0.51 3.56 3.54
CA TRP A 206 0.65 4.46 3.53
C TRP A 206 1.75 3.91 2.65
N GLY A 207 2.57 4.82 2.12
CA GLY A 207 3.80 4.49 1.42
C GLY A 207 4.48 5.71 0.84
N ARG A 208 5.66 5.50 0.28
CA ARG A 208 6.38 6.56 -0.45
C ARG A 208 6.14 6.38 -1.94
N GLU A 209 5.66 7.42 -2.60
CA GLU A 209 5.48 7.45 -4.05
C GLU A 209 6.73 6.92 -4.80
N ARG A 210 6.47 6.05 -5.78
CA ARG A 210 7.48 5.44 -6.66
C ARG A 210 7.07 5.61 -8.13
N PRO A 211 8.03 5.74 -9.06
CA PRO A 211 7.72 5.71 -10.49
C PRO A 211 7.13 4.36 -10.90
N SER A 212 6.31 4.35 -11.94
CA SER A 212 5.75 3.12 -12.50
C SER A 212 6.86 2.14 -12.94
N PRO A 213 6.74 0.83 -12.64
CA PRO A 213 7.63 -0.20 -13.18
C PRO A 213 7.17 -0.72 -14.55
N GLN A 214 6.22 -0.07 -15.23
CA GLN A 214 5.68 -0.56 -16.51
C GLN A 214 6.77 -0.80 -17.56
N THR A 215 7.81 0.03 -17.61
CA THR A 215 8.93 -0.10 -18.55
C THR A 215 9.84 -1.30 -18.27
N THR A 216 9.74 -1.90 -17.08
CA THR A 216 10.50 -3.12 -16.74
C THR A 216 9.72 -4.40 -17.03
N ILE A 217 8.44 -4.28 -17.42
CA ILE A 217 7.60 -5.42 -17.78
C ILE A 217 7.70 -5.65 -19.29
N PRO A 218 8.02 -6.87 -19.76
CA PRO A 218 8.09 -7.16 -21.18
C PRO A 218 6.75 -6.92 -21.89
N ASP A 219 6.79 -6.40 -23.13
CA ASP A 219 5.58 -6.13 -23.94
C ASP A 219 4.73 -7.39 -24.22
N THR A 220 5.31 -8.58 -24.06
CA THR A 220 4.59 -9.86 -24.17
C THR A 220 3.69 -10.16 -22.96
N VAL A 221 3.75 -9.36 -21.90
CA VAL A 221 3.01 -9.55 -20.65
C VAL A 221 1.91 -8.48 -20.54
N ALA A 222 0.65 -8.92 -20.58
CA ALA A 222 -0.51 -8.06 -20.37
C ALA A 222 -1.03 -8.19 -18.93
N VAL A 223 -0.56 -7.30 -18.05
CA VAL A 223 -1.01 -7.21 -16.64
C VAL A 223 -1.46 -5.79 -16.31
N GLU A 224 -2.33 -5.65 -15.32
CA GLU A 224 -2.82 -4.34 -14.85
C GLU A 224 -1.80 -3.66 -13.93
N VAL A 225 -0.59 -3.43 -14.43
CA VAL A 225 0.43 -2.64 -13.75
C VAL A 225 0.00 -1.17 -13.71
N VAL A 226 0.37 -0.49 -12.63
CA VAL A 226 0.25 0.98 -12.54
C VAL A 226 1.05 1.64 -13.67
N ASP A 227 0.45 2.58 -14.41
CA ASP A 227 1.04 3.27 -15.57
C ASP A 227 1.63 4.66 -15.21
N ARG A 228 1.43 5.09 -13.97
CA ARG A 228 1.89 6.36 -13.40
C ARG A 228 2.59 6.12 -12.06
N THR A 229 3.06 7.19 -11.44
CA THR A 229 3.54 7.15 -10.05
C THR A 229 2.52 6.44 -9.16
N TYR A 230 3.00 5.56 -8.29
CA TYR A 230 2.16 4.77 -7.39
C TYR A 230 2.70 4.78 -5.98
N THR A 231 1.82 4.59 -5.00
CA THR A 231 2.17 4.46 -3.59
C THR A 231 2.16 2.97 -3.23
N PRO A 232 3.32 2.34 -2.96
CA PRO A 232 3.36 0.97 -2.46
C PRO A 232 2.72 0.92 -1.07
N THR A 233 2.13 -0.21 -0.69
CA THR A 233 1.58 -0.38 0.65
C THR A 233 2.73 -0.64 1.63
N TYR A 234 3.25 0.38 2.31
CA TYR A 234 4.14 0.24 3.47
C TYR A 234 3.40 0.11 4.79
N GLY A 235 2.12 0.41 4.78
CA GLY A 235 1.22 -0.06 5.82
C GLY A 235 -0.22 0.10 5.39
N LEU A 236 -1.10 -0.54 6.16
CA LEU A 236 -2.51 -0.63 5.84
C LEU A 236 -3.33 -0.68 7.13
N ALA A 237 -4.27 0.25 7.29
CA ALA A 237 -5.27 0.21 8.35
C ALA A 237 -6.59 -0.33 7.84
N VAL A 238 -7.21 -1.17 8.65
CA VAL A 238 -8.58 -1.64 8.44
C VAL A 238 -9.40 -1.55 9.71
N ARG A 239 -10.71 -1.55 9.53
CA ARG A 239 -11.71 -1.76 10.58
C ARG A 239 -12.37 -3.11 10.37
N THR A 240 -12.50 -3.91 11.43
CA THR A 240 -13.00 -5.28 11.36
C THR A 240 -13.78 -5.64 12.62
N ASP A 241 -14.82 -6.45 12.47
CA ASP A 241 -15.52 -7.08 13.60
C ASP A 241 -14.82 -8.37 14.06
N ASN A 242 -13.98 -8.96 13.19
CA ASN A 242 -13.29 -10.22 13.43
C ASN A 242 -11.78 -9.99 13.42
N LEU A 243 -11.17 -10.05 14.61
CA LEU A 243 -9.72 -10.02 14.81
C LEU A 243 -9.34 -11.11 15.81
N ASP A 244 -8.52 -12.04 15.36
CA ASP A 244 -7.75 -12.91 16.23
C ASP A 244 -6.30 -12.41 16.26
N ARG A 245 -5.89 -11.83 17.40
CA ARG A 245 -4.56 -11.24 17.57
C ARG A 245 -3.45 -12.29 17.50
N ASP A 246 -3.72 -13.52 17.94
CA ASP A 246 -2.73 -14.59 17.99
C ASP A 246 -2.56 -15.26 16.62
N ALA A 247 -3.62 -15.24 15.80
CA ALA A 247 -3.63 -15.72 14.42
C ALA A 247 -3.29 -14.66 13.36
N LEU A 248 -3.04 -13.41 13.76
CA LEU A 248 -2.61 -12.35 12.86
C LEU A 248 -1.28 -12.73 12.17
N ARG A 249 -1.29 -12.81 10.84
CA ARG A 249 -0.11 -13.17 10.03
C ARG A 249 0.04 -12.24 8.84
N VAL A 250 1.26 -11.81 8.60
CA VAL A 250 1.67 -10.97 7.47
C VAL A 250 2.33 -11.86 6.43
N SER A 251 1.83 -11.85 5.20
CA SER A 251 2.38 -12.65 4.10
C SER A 251 3.20 -11.79 3.16
N GLY A 252 4.42 -12.25 2.88
CA GLY A 252 5.35 -11.61 1.98
C GLY A 252 5.05 -11.84 0.50
N ILE A 253 5.86 -11.25 -0.37
CA ILE A 253 5.79 -11.53 -1.82
C ILE A 253 6.63 -12.75 -2.25
N VAL A 254 7.56 -13.19 -1.40
CA VAL A 254 8.35 -14.40 -1.63
C VAL A 254 7.60 -15.59 -1.01
N ARG A 255 7.48 -16.67 -1.77
CA ARG A 255 6.74 -17.87 -1.36
C ARG A 255 7.27 -18.41 -0.03
N GLY A 256 6.35 -18.66 0.91
CA GLY A 256 6.67 -19.26 2.21
C GLY A 256 7.30 -18.29 3.20
N VAL A 257 7.37 -17.00 2.88
CA VAL A 257 7.84 -15.96 3.81
C VAL A 257 6.63 -15.29 4.44
N ASP A 258 6.32 -15.71 5.65
CA ASP A 258 5.30 -15.12 6.52
C ASP A 258 5.96 -14.57 7.79
N ALA A 259 5.33 -13.58 8.40
CA ALA A 259 5.77 -13.00 9.66
C ALA A 259 4.59 -12.83 10.62
N THR A 260 4.81 -13.18 11.88
CA THR A 260 3.94 -12.72 12.96
C THR A 260 4.34 -11.29 13.28
N PRO A 261 3.43 -10.30 13.16
CA PRO A 261 3.79 -8.94 13.44
C PRO A 261 4.09 -8.77 14.92
N ILE A 262 5.06 -7.90 15.23
CA ILE A 262 5.30 -7.47 16.59
C ILE A 262 4.15 -6.54 16.98
N THR A 263 3.20 -7.09 17.71
CA THR A 263 2.16 -6.29 18.35
C THR A 263 2.84 -5.47 19.43
N SER A 264 2.68 -4.15 19.39
CA SER A 264 3.14 -3.30 20.48
C SER A 264 2.20 -3.46 21.68
N THR A 265 2.22 -4.63 22.33
CA THR A 265 1.82 -4.76 23.73
C THR A 265 2.99 -4.29 24.60
N VAL A 266 3.37 -3.01 24.48
CA VAL A 266 4.08 -2.42 25.60
C VAL A 266 3.04 -2.35 26.70
N SER A 267 3.08 -3.29 27.65
CA SER A 267 2.29 -3.30 28.89
C SER A 267 2.61 -2.09 29.79
N SER A 268 2.86 -0.91 29.22
CA SER A 268 3.31 0.31 29.89
C SER A 268 3.07 1.59 29.05
N GLY A 269 2.33 1.52 27.94
CA GLY A 269 1.72 2.69 27.29
C GLY A 269 0.22 2.44 27.21
N PRO A 270 -0.65 3.46 27.36
CA PRO A 270 -2.08 3.23 27.25
C PRO A 270 -2.33 2.58 25.89
N ASP A 271 -3.12 1.50 25.86
CA ASP A 271 -3.81 1.08 24.64
C ASP A 271 -4.22 2.34 23.90
N ARG A 272 -3.99 2.45 22.59
CA ARG A 272 -4.33 3.64 21.81
C ARG A 272 -5.83 3.88 21.98
N GLU A 273 -6.16 4.71 22.96
CA GLU A 273 -7.50 4.71 23.54
C GLU A 273 -8.38 5.50 22.59
N LEU A 274 -9.32 4.80 21.97
CA LEU A 274 -10.26 5.38 21.04
C LEU A 274 -11.58 5.66 21.78
N ARG A 275 -11.82 6.93 22.06
CA ARG A 275 -12.93 7.39 22.91
C ARG A 275 -14.11 7.92 22.12
N GLY A 276 -15.27 7.89 22.75
CA GLY A 276 -16.46 8.61 22.30
C GLY A 276 -16.26 10.12 22.36
N SER A 277 -16.69 10.85 21.32
CA SER A 277 -16.87 12.30 21.38
C SER A 277 -18.35 12.64 21.48
N ARG A 278 -18.66 13.82 22.02
CA ARG A 278 -19.98 14.42 22.09
C ARG A 278 -19.93 15.81 21.47
N LEU A 279 -20.62 15.97 20.36
CA LEU A 279 -20.75 17.20 19.60
C LEU A 279 -22.13 17.79 19.84
N THR A 280 -22.17 19.05 20.26
CA THR A 280 -23.41 19.84 20.40
C THR A 280 -23.29 21.11 19.57
N ALA A 281 -24.42 21.55 19.00
CA ALA A 281 -24.49 22.75 18.19
C ALA A 281 -25.80 23.49 18.47
N GLU A 282 -25.69 24.79 18.75
CA GLU A 282 -26.82 25.64 19.12
C GLU A 282 -26.69 27.03 18.50
N VAL A 283 -27.83 27.65 18.17
CA VAL A 283 -27.85 29.04 17.68
C VAL A 283 -27.82 29.97 18.89
N VAL A 284 -26.76 30.78 19.01
CA VAL A 284 -26.60 31.73 20.12
C VAL A 284 -27.04 33.15 19.76
N SER A 285 -27.00 33.50 18.48
CA SER A 285 -27.56 34.76 17.98
C SER A 285 -27.99 34.60 16.53
N GLN A 286 -29.01 35.36 16.11
CA GLN A 286 -29.43 35.39 14.70
C GLN A 286 -29.97 36.77 14.33
N THR A 287 -29.75 37.16 13.08
CA THR A 287 -30.35 38.32 12.43
C THR A 287 -31.28 37.85 11.31
N ASN A 288 -31.79 38.76 10.49
CA ASN A 288 -32.58 38.41 9.32
C ASN A 288 -31.75 37.76 8.20
N GLU A 289 -30.43 37.90 8.25
CA GLU A 289 -29.51 37.48 7.18
C GLU A 289 -28.57 36.36 7.62
N GLN A 290 -28.21 36.28 8.91
CA GLN A 290 -27.20 35.33 9.38
C GLN A 290 -27.52 34.78 10.77
N ALA A 291 -26.99 33.60 11.10
CA ALA A 291 -27.02 33.04 12.44
C ALA A 291 -25.62 32.65 12.91
N THR A 292 -25.35 32.91 14.18
CA THR A 292 -24.14 32.48 14.88
C THR A 292 -24.43 31.18 15.60
N VAL A 293 -23.71 30.12 15.22
CA VAL A 293 -23.77 28.79 15.80
C VAL A 293 -22.61 28.61 16.76
N HIS A 294 -22.93 28.27 18.00
CA HIS A 294 -21.99 27.82 19.02
C HIS A 294 -21.89 26.29 18.94
N ILE A 295 -20.68 25.79 18.76
CA ILE A 295 -20.37 24.37 18.62
C ILE A 295 -19.47 23.99 19.77
N GLU A 296 -19.83 22.93 20.48
CA GLU A 296 -19.08 22.40 21.62
C GLU A 296 -18.74 20.92 21.39
N LEU A 297 -17.48 20.57 21.65
CA LEU A 297 -16.94 19.23 21.47
C LEU A 297 -16.29 18.75 22.77
N ARG A 298 -16.78 17.63 23.30
CA ARG A 298 -16.32 17.05 24.58
C ARG A 298 -16.04 15.57 24.47
N ASP A 299 -15.13 15.08 25.31
CA ASP A 299 -14.94 13.66 25.58
C ASP A 299 -16.19 13.12 26.28
N THR A 300 -16.73 12.01 25.78
CA THR A 300 -17.96 11.41 26.32
C THR A 300 -17.76 10.80 27.71
N ALA A 301 -16.59 10.22 27.97
CA ALA A 301 -16.25 9.53 29.21
C ALA A 301 -15.85 10.50 30.33
N THR A 302 -15.03 11.50 30.01
CA THR A 302 -14.50 12.44 31.03
C THR A 302 -15.27 13.76 31.10
N GLY A 303 -15.97 14.14 30.04
CA GLY A 303 -16.60 15.46 29.91
C GLY A 303 -15.61 16.60 29.61
N SER A 304 -14.32 16.29 29.50
CA SER A 304 -13.28 17.28 29.19
C SER A 304 -13.47 17.88 27.79
N PRO A 305 -13.15 19.17 27.59
CA PRO A 305 -13.18 19.78 26.27
C PRO A 305 -12.15 19.14 25.34
N ILE A 306 -12.49 19.02 24.05
CA ILE A 306 -11.57 18.54 23.01
C ILE A 306 -11.05 19.75 22.23
N ASP A 307 -9.77 20.05 22.36
CA ASP A 307 -9.08 21.12 21.65
C ASP A 307 -8.51 20.61 20.32
N LEU A 308 -8.99 21.17 19.20
CA LEU A 308 -8.52 20.80 17.87
C LEU A 308 -7.39 21.71 17.36
N THR A 309 -7.02 22.76 18.10
CA THR A 309 -5.88 23.63 17.77
C THR A 309 -4.55 23.10 18.31
N ALA A 310 -4.56 22.38 19.44
CA ALA A 310 -3.36 21.76 20.01
C ALA A 310 -2.71 20.71 19.08
N ASP A 311 -3.53 20.13 18.20
CA ASP A 311 -3.28 18.95 17.39
C ASP A 311 -2.58 19.27 16.04
N GLU A 312 -2.32 20.57 15.75
CA GLU A 312 -1.54 21.01 14.58
C GLU A 312 -0.07 20.56 14.62
N ARG A 313 0.42 20.14 15.79
CA ARG A 313 1.80 19.69 16.00
C ARG A 313 2.06 18.25 15.54
N HIS A 314 1.03 17.51 15.16
CA HIS A 314 1.17 16.10 14.78
C HIS A 314 0.93 15.95 13.28
N VAL A 315 1.98 15.58 12.54
CA VAL A 315 1.90 15.26 11.12
C VAL A 315 1.28 13.87 11.00
N SER A 316 0.26 13.71 10.18
CA SER A 316 -0.27 12.38 9.86
C SER A 316 0.78 11.53 9.13
N LEU A 317 0.61 10.21 9.13
CA LEU A 317 1.50 9.29 8.42
C LEU A 317 1.60 9.58 6.90
N ASN A 318 0.64 10.32 6.32
CA ASN A 318 0.60 10.73 4.91
C ASN A 318 0.96 12.22 4.68
N GLY A 319 1.45 12.94 5.69
CA GLY A 319 1.86 14.35 5.55
C GLY A 319 0.72 15.37 5.63
N GLU A 320 -0.54 14.94 5.80
CA GLU A 320 -1.66 15.83 6.14
C GLU A 320 -1.59 16.29 7.61
N SER A 321 -2.17 17.45 7.92
CA SER A 321 -2.34 17.93 9.31
C SER A 321 -3.13 16.87 10.10
N GLY A 322 -2.50 16.24 11.09
CA GLY A 322 -3.09 15.13 11.84
C GLY A 322 -4.24 15.52 12.77
N GLY A 323 -4.39 16.81 13.04
CA GLY A 323 -5.46 17.35 13.87
C GLY A 323 -6.83 17.29 13.20
N GLY A 324 -7.81 16.75 13.94
CA GLY A 324 -9.21 16.69 13.51
C GLY A 324 -9.81 18.08 13.21
N TYR A 325 -10.99 18.10 12.60
CA TYR A 325 -11.74 19.32 12.31
C TYR A 325 -13.26 19.10 12.38
N ILE A 326 -14.02 20.17 12.45
CA ILE A 326 -15.48 20.15 12.38
C ILE A 326 -15.92 20.78 11.06
N ALA A 327 -16.86 20.13 10.37
CA ALA A 327 -17.48 20.64 9.14
C ALA A 327 -18.90 21.14 9.42
N ILE A 328 -19.22 22.35 8.95
CA ILE A 328 -20.55 22.96 8.98
C ILE A 328 -20.66 23.94 7.80
N ALA A 329 -21.75 23.90 7.03
CA ALA A 329 -22.01 24.86 5.94
C ALA A 329 -20.83 25.02 4.95
N ASP A 330 -20.20 23.91 4.55
CA ASP A 330 -18.98 23.87 3.72
C ASP A 330 -17.73 24.54 4.33
N GLN A 331 -17.80 24.98 5.59
CA GLN A 331 -16.69 25.53 6.34
C GLN A 331 -16.04 24.45 7.23
N ARG A 332 -14.71 24.50 7.33
CA ARG A 332 -13.93 23.71 8.30
C ARG A 332 -13.55 24.61 9.46
N VAL A 333 -13.89 24.18 10.67
CA VAL A 333 -13.62 24.92 11.91
C VAL A 333 -12.98 24.02 12.95
N ARG A 334 -12.33 24.63 13.94
CA ARG A 334 -11.65 23.95 15.03
C ARG A 334 -12.08 24.54 16.35
N THR A 335 -12.22 23.69 17.35
CA THR A 335 -12.47 24.10 18.72
C THR A 335 -11.18 24.56 19.37
N ASN A 336 -11.28 25.58 20.23
CA ASN A 336 -10.20 26.07 21.06
C ASN A 336 -9.95 25.18 22.29
N GLU A 337 -9.06 25.61 23.20
CA GLU A 337 -8.74 24.93 24.47
C GLU A 337 -9.96 24.62 25.35
N SER A 338 -11.06 25.38 25.20
CA SER A 338 -12.32 25.16 25.92
C SER A 338 -13.28 24.21 25.20
N GLY A 339 -12.87 23.63 24.07
CA GLY A 339 -13.69 22.71 23.29
C GLY A 339 -14.78 23.42 22.48
N VAL A 340 -14.61 24.72 22.21
CA VAL A 340 -15.65 25.56 21.59
C VAL A 340 -15.19 26.13 20.26
N ALA A 341 -16.10 26.13 19.28
CA ALA A 341 -15.99 26.84 18.02
C ALA A 341 -17.25 27.69 17.77
N VAL A 342 -17.09 28.86 17.15
CA VAL A 342 -18.20 29.75 16.82
C VAL A 342 -18.17 30.03 15.33
N VAL A 343 -19.30 29.83 14.66
CA VAL A 343 -19.40 29.92 13.19
C VAL A 343 -20.62 30.74 12.80
N THR A 344 -20.49 31.56 11.76
CA THR A 344 -21.62 32.30 11.18
C THR A 344 -22.08 31.61 9.91
N VAL A 345 -23.40 31.43 9.77
CA VAL A 345 -24.05 30.84 8.60
C VAL A 345 -25.08 31.82 8.02
N ASP A 346 -25.09 31.95 6.70
CA ASP A 346 -25.79 33.06 6.02
C ASP A 346 -27.10 32.63 5.33
N GLN A 347 -27.38 31.33 5.27
CA GLN A 347 -28.60 30.82 4.65
C GLN A 347 -29.54 30.20 5.67
N PRO A 348 -30.84 30.54 5.68
CA PRO A 348 -31.79 29.86 6.56
C PRO A 348 -31.90 28.39 6.19
N GLY A 349 -31.89 27.51 7.18
CA GLY A 349 -31.92 26.08 6.91
C GLY A 349 -31.58 25.19 8.09
N VAL A 350 -31.40 23.91 7.77
CA VAL A 350 -30.91 22.88 8.68
C VAL A 350 -29.47 22.59 8.31
N TYR A 351 -28.58 22.66 9.29
CA TYR A 351 -27.15 22.43 9.15
C TYR A 351 -26.76 21.20 9.95
N THR A 352 -26.09 20.26 9.28
CA THR A 352 -25.43 19.15 9.94
C THR A 352 -24.00 19.56 10.28
N VAL A 353 -23.68 19.54 11.56
CA VAL A 353 -22.34 19.74 12.08
C VAL A 353 -21.71 18.36 12.24
N ARG A 354 -20.54 18.13 11.63
CA ARG A 354 -19.86 16.84 11.69
C ARG A 354 -18.44 17.01 12.20
N TYR A 355 -18.10 16.27 13.26
CA TYR A 355 -16.74 16.15 13.71
C TYR A 355 -15.99 15.06 12.92
N HIS A 356 -14.87 15.44 12.31
CA HIS A 356 -13.92 14.58 11.62
C HIS A 356 -12.67 14.44 12.50
N PRO A 357 -12.55 13.35 13.28
CA PRO A 357 -11.41 13.15 14.16
C PRO A 357 -10.11 12.88 13.38
N GLY A 358 -8.98 13.15 14.02
CA GLY A 358 -7.67 12.67 13.57
C GLY A 358 -7.56 11.15 13.66
N THR A 359 -6.58 10.58 12.95
CA THR A 359 -6.36 9.12 12.97
C THR A 359 -5.85 8.65 14.34
N TRP A 360 -6.40 7.55 14.85
CA TRP A 360 -5.96 6.93 16.11
C TRP A 360 -4.54 6.38 16.07
N LEU A 361 -3.93 6.35 14.87
CA LEU A 361 -2.55 5.96 14.64
C LEU A 361 -1.54 7.04 15.05
N VAL A 362 -1.97 8.28 15.26
CA VAL A 362 -1.08 9.37 15.71
C VAL A 362 -1.63 10.13 16.92
N ALA A 363 -2.94 10.05 17.18
CA ALA A 363 -3.58 10.74 18.30
C ALA A 363 -3.66 9.86 19.56
N THR A 364 -3.39 10.46 20.72
CA THR A 364 -3.58 9.83 22.05
C THR A 364 -4.09 10.86 23.07
N PRO A 365 -5.34 10.74 23.58
CA PRO A 365 -6.36 9.79 23.15
C PRO A 365 -6.86 10.13 21.73
N ALA A 366 -7.38 9.13 21.04
CA ALA A 366 -8.06 9.32 19.76
C ALA A 366 -9.58 9.37 19.98
N TYR A 367 -10.32 9.96 19.04
CA TYR A 367 -11.77 10.09 19.16
C TYR A 367 -12.50 9.53 17.93
N VAL A 368 -13.73 9.08 18.12
CA VAL A 368 -14.66 8.77 17.01
C VAL A 368 -15.41 10.00 16.56
N SER A 369 -15.87 9.98 15.30
CA SER A 369 -16.72 11.01 14.70
C SER A 369 -18.06 11.10 15.44
N ASP A 370 -18.58 12.32 15.54
CA ASP A 370 -19.93 12.60 16.04
C ASP A 370 -20.61 13.66 15.17
N THR A 371 -21.93 13.71 15.21
CA THR A 371 -22.75 14.63 14.40
C THR A 371 -23.82 15.30 15.24
N ALA A 372 -23.98 16.61 15.06
CA ALA A 372 -25.06 17.40 15.62
C ALA A 372 -25.86 18.07 14.49
N THR A 373 -27.10 18.45 14.77
CA THR A 373 -27.91 19.20 13.80
C THR A 373 -28.42 20.47 14.45
N VAL A 374 -28.26 21.59 13.74
CA VAL A 374 -28.77 22.89 14.16
C VAL A 374 -29.67 23.45 13.07
N ARG A 375 -30.74 24.12 13.45
CA ARG A 375 -31.67 24.76 12.52
C ARG A 375 -31.84 26.21 12.91
N TRP A 376 -31.83 27.09 11.91
CA TRP A 376 -32.17 28.49 12.10
C TRP A 376 -33.03 29.00 10.96
N HIS A 377 -33.83 30.03 11.26
CA HIS A 377 -34.67 30.70 10.29
C HIS A 377 -34.96 32.14 10.78
N PRO A 378 -35.00 33.14 9.87
CA PRO A 378 -35.30 34.54 10.22
C PRO A 378 -36.61 34.67 10.99
N LEU A 379 -37.68 33.99 10.54
CA LEU A 379 -38.99 33.94 11.22
C LEU A 379 -39.00 33.16 12.56
N GLY A 380 -37.84 32.66 13.01
CA GLY A 380 -37.68 32.08 14.34
C GLY A 380 -37.65 33.12 15.46
N THR A 381 -37.46 34.41 15.13
CA THR A 381 -37.42 35.53 16.09
C THR A 381 -38.51 36.57 15.81
N LEU A 382 -38.89 37.34 16.84
CA LEU A 382 -39.83 38.47 16.74
C LEU A 382 -39.38 39.52 15.72
N ASP A 383 -38.07 39.83 15.69
CA ASP A 383 -37.51 40.79 14.74
C ASP A 383 -37.63 40.32 13.29
N GLY A 384 -37.53 39.02 13.03
CA GLY A 384 -37.76 38.45 11.70
C GLY A 384 -39.22 38.58 11.25
N TRP A 385 -40.17 38.46 12.18
CA TRP A 385 -41.59 38.73 11.89
C TRP A 385 -41.85 40.21 11.60
N ILE A 386 -41.22 41.12 12.34
CA ILE A 386 -41.31 42.56 12.09
C ILE A 386 -40.71 42.91 10.72
N GLY A 387 -39.54 42.35 10.41
CA GLY A 387 -38.89 42.50 9.09
C GLY A 387 -39.80 42.04 7.95
N LEU A 388 -40.41 40.86 8.07
CA LEU A 388 -41.37 40.35 7.10
C LEU A 388 -42.57 41.30 6.90
N LEU A 389 -43.15 41.81 8.00
CA LEU A 389 -44.30 42.73 7.92
C LEU A 389 -43.93 44.05 7.24
N ILE A 390 -42.73 44.56 7.49
CA ILE A 390 -42.22 45.77 6.84
C ILE A 390 -42.01 45.51 5.34
N GLU A 391 -41.36 44.41 4.97
CA GLU A 391 -41.09 44.05 3.58
C GLU A 391 -42.37 43.84 2.77
N VAL A 392 -43.31 43.06 3.32
CA VAL A 392 -44.66 42.90 2.76
C VAL A 392 -45.36 44.26 2.66
N GLY A 393 -45.28 45.09 3.70
CA GLY A 393 -45.84 46.45 3.71
C GLY A 393 -45.31 47.33 2.57
N TRP A 394 -43.99 47.32 2.33
CA TRP A 394 -43.36 48.02 1.21
C TRP A 394 -43.86 47.51 -0.14
N GLN A 395 -44.00 46.20 -0.29
CA GLN A 395 -44.49 45.59 -1.53
C GLN A 395 -45.98 45.89 -1.81
N PHE A 396 -46.75 46.26 -0.77
CA PHE A 396 -48.12 46.74 -0.92
C PHE A 396 -48.23 48.24 -1.28
N ILE A 397 -47.17 49.05 -1.17
CA ILE A 397 -47.22 50.48 -1.51
C ILE A 397 -47.67 50.73 -2.95
N PRO A 398 -47.15 50.05 -3.99
CA PRO A 398 -47.62 50.23 -5.37
C PRO A 398 -49.13 49.98 -5.51
N PHE A 399 -49.67 48.97 -4.83
CA PHE A 399 -51.10 48.66 -4.84
C PHE A 399 -51.91 49.76 -4.15
N VAL A 400 -51.43 50.28 -3.02
CA VAL A 400 -52.07 51.41 -2.32
C VAL A 400 -52.04 52.67 -3.18
N VAL A 401 -50.93 52.96 -3.86
CA VAL A 401 -50.78 54.10 -4.77
C VAL A 401 -51.73 53.97 -5.97
N VAL A 402 -51.78 52.79 -6.61
CA VAL A 402 -52.71 52.52 -7.72
C VAL A 402 -54.16 52.62 -7.26
N PHE A 403 -54.49 52.07 -6.08
CA PHE A 403 -55.82 52.16 -5.51
C PHE A 403 -56.22 53.62 -5.21
N TYR A 404 -55.31 54.41 -4.63
CA TYR A 404 -55.54 55.83 -4.35
C TYR A 404 -55.67 56.66 -5.64
N ALA A 405 -54.80 56.44 -6.62
CA ALA A 405 -54.87 57.07 -7.93
C ALA A 405 -56.18 56.72 -8.65
N GLY A 406 -56.57 55.43 -8.66
CA GLY A 406 -57.85 54.97 -9.19
C GLY A 406 -59.04 55.64 -8.51
N ARG A 407 -59.00 55.79 -7.17
CA ARG A 407 -60.04 56.49 -6.40
C ARG A 407 -60.09 57.99 -6.71
N GLN A 408 -58.96 58.64 -7.01
CA GLN A 408 -58.94 60.04 -7.44
C GLN A 408 -59.43 60.24 -8.87
N VAL A 409 -59.08 59.35 -9.79
CA VAL A 409 -59.65 59.35 -11.15
C VAL A 409 -61.17 59.19 -11.10
N LEU A 410 -61.67 58.28 -10.27
CA LEU A 410 -63.12 58.12 -10.03
C LEU A 410 -63.80 59.35 -9.41
N ARG A 411 -63.08 60.17 -8.62
CA ARG A 411 -63.61 61.45 -8.11
C ARG A 411 -63.61 62.54 -9.18
N PHE A 412 -62.69 62.50 -10.14
CA PHE A 412 -62.66 63.44 -11.27
C PHE A 412 -63.74 63.13 -12.32
N PHE A 413 -64.14 61.86 -12.44
CA PHE A 413 -65.23 61.39 -13.32
C PHE A 413 -66.53 61.07 -12.55
N GLY A 414 -66.61 61.41 -11.26
CA GLY A 414 -67.84 61.28 -10.47
C GLY A 414 -68.89 62.32 -10.89
N PRO A 415 -70.19 62.02 -10.76
CA PRO A 415 -71.25 62.88 -11.28
C PRO A 415 -71.14 64.28 -10.66
N ARG A 416 -71.05 65.32 -11.49
CA ARG A 416 -71.32 66.70 -11.05
C ARG A 416 -72.82 66.76 -10.75
N ASP A 417 -73.17 67.08 -9.51
CA ASP A 417 -74.55 67.40 -9.13
C ASP A 417 -75.06 68.53 -10.04
N ALA A 418 -75.94 68.16 -10.96
CA ALA A 418 -76.76 69.08 -11.72
C ALA A 418 -78.10 69.22 -10.97
N SER A 419 -78.09 69.99 -9.88
CA SER A 419 -79.31 70.42 -9.20
C SER A 419 -79.32 71.94 -9.01
N GLU A 420 -79.01 72.68 -10.08
CA GLU A 420 -79.43 74.07 -10.21
C GLU A 420 -79.89 74.32 -11.65
N ARG A 421 -81.22 74.34 -11.82
CA ARG A 421 -82.01 75.17 -12.76
C ARG A 421 -83.38 74.53 -13.00
N TYR A 422 -84.44 75.16 -12.53
CA TYR A 422 -85.37 75.97 -13.34
C TYR A 422 -86.49 76.54 -12.43
N PRO A 423 -87.18 77.61 -12.88
CA PRO A 423 -87.35 78.90 -12.20
C PRO A 423 -88.47 78.99 -11.17
#